data_AF-A0A952MJ29-F1
#
_entry.id   AF-A0A952MJ29-F1
#
_cell.length_a   1.000
_cell.length_b   1.000
_cell.length_c   1.000
_cell.angle_alpha   90.00
_cell.angle_beta   90.00
_cell.angle_gamma   90.00
#
_symmetry.space_group_name_H-M   'P 1'
#
loop_
_entity.id
_entity.type
_entity.pdbx_description
1 polymer ?
#
loop_
_entity_poly.entity_id
_entity_poly.type
_entity_poly.pdbx_seq_one_letter_code
_entity_poly.pdbx_strand_id
1 'polypeptide(L)' 'MIINKVYNENCLDTLKKMPDNFIDLVITSPPYNMNLRIRNGQYCSRQIVKEFSTKYDGFDDNLPIDEYYALHLQVLK' A
#
# COMPACT_ATOMS: atom_id res chain seq x y z
N MET A 1 -9.59 1.09 -20.83
CA MET A 1 -10.12 0.39 -19.63
C MET A 1 -11.54 -0.10 -19.94
N ILE A 2 -11.97 -1.24 -19.39
CA ILE A 2 -13.34 -1.76 -19.52
C ILE A 2 -14.04 -1.51 -18.18
N ILE A 3 -15.15 -0.79 -18.19
CA ILE A 3 -15.95 -0.52 -16.98
C ILE A 3 -16.68 -1.78 -16.51
N ASN A 4 -17.04 -1.84 -15.23
CA ASN A 4 -17.71 -2.99 -14.59
C ASN A 4 -16.93 -4.31 -14.69
N LYS A 5 -15.60 -4.22 -14.80
CA LYS A 5 -14.68 -5.36 -14.75
C LYS A 5 -13.78 -5.26 -13.52
N VAL A 6 -13.64 -6.36 -12.79
CA VAL A 6 -12.65 -6.49 -11.72
C VAL A 6 -11.29 -6.84 -12.33
N TYR A 7 -10.26 -6.11 -11.93
CA TYR A 7 -8.88 -6.33 -12.34
C TYR A 7 -8.11 -6.93 -11.17
N ASN A 8 -7.69 -8.20 -11.30
CA ASN A 8 -6.82 -8.87 -10.33
C ASN A 8 -5.35 -8.70 -10.74
N GLU A 9 -4.81 -7.51 -10.50
CA GLU A 9 -3.42 -7.15 -10.81
C GLU A 9 -2.94 -6.09 -9.80
N ASN A 10 -1.67 -5.67 -9.91
CA ASN A 10 -1.16 -4.55 -9.10
C ASN A 10 -1.95 -3.27 -9.43
N CYS A 11 -2.38 -2.52 -8.41
CA CYS A 11 -3.20 -1.32 -8.61
C CYS A 11 -2.52 -0.27 -9.49
N LEU A 12 -1.19 -0.12 -9.44
CA LEU A 12 -0.45 0.81 -10.27
C LEU A 12 -0.51 0.45 -11.75
N ASP A 13 -0.59 -0.84 -12.10
CA ASP A 13 -0.70 -1.28 -13.48
C ASP A 13 -2.08 -0.93 -14.06
N THR A 14 -3.13 -1.02 -13.26
CA THR A 14 -4.47 -0.57 -13.67
C THR A 14 -4.54 0.95 -13.75
N LEU A 15 -4.04 1.67 -12.75
CA LEU A 15 -4.07 3.14 -12.69
C LEU A 15 -3.35 3.76 -13.89
N LYS A 16 -2.18 3.24 -14.30
CA LYS A 16 -1.44 3.70 -15.50
C LYS A 16 -2.21 3.55 -16.82
N LYS A 17 -3.21 2.66 -16.88
CA LYS A 17 -4.05 2.44 -18.07
C LYS A 17 -5.30 3.32 -18.08
N MET A 18 -5.56 4.07 -17.00
CA MET A 18 -6.71 4.96 -16.89
C MET A 18 -6.39 6.30 -17.57
N PRO A 19 -7.30 6.85 -18.40
CA PRO A 19 -7.16 8.21 -18.89
C PRO A 19 -7.18 9.24 -17.74
N ASP A 20 -6.56 10.39 -17.96
CA ASP A 20 -6.64 11.51 -17.03
C ASP A 20 -8.11 11.94 -16.81
N ASN A 21 -8.44 12.36 -15.59
CA ASN A 21 -9.78 12.82 -15.19
C ASN A 21 -10.91 11.80 -15.47
N PHE A 22 -10.61 10.50 -15.47
CA PHE A 22 -11.59 9.44 -15.76
C PHE A 22 -12.44 9.02 -14.54
N ILE A 23 -11.99 9.31 -13.32
CA ILE A 23 -12.62 8.82 -12.08
C ILE A 23 -13.21 9.99 -11.28
N ASP A 24 -14.51 9.90 -10.97
CA ASP A 24 -15.22 10.91 -10.16
C ASP A 24 -14.97 10.76 -8.65
N LEU A 25 -14.80 9.52 -8.18
CA LEU A 25 -14.61 9.19 -6.76
C LEU A 25 -13.69 7.98 -6.60
N VAL A 26 -12.73 8.08 -5.68
CA VAL A 26 -11.84 6.98 -5.28
C VAL A 26 -12.23 6.50 -3.89
N ILE A 27 -12.44 5.19 -3.74
CA ILE A 27 -12.57 4.53 -2.43
C ILE A 27 -11.37 3.60 -2.30
N THR A 28 -10.57 3.79 -1.25
CA THR A 28 -9.31 3.06 -1.07
C THR A 28 -9.13 2.64 0.39
N SER A 29 -8.43 1.52 0.58
CA SER A 29 -8.01 1.01 1.89
C SER A 29 -6.59 0.42 1.73
N PRO A 30 -5.57 1.27 1.57
CA PRO A 30 -4.21 0.81 1.34
C PRO A 30 -3.64 0.11 2.59
N PRO A 31 -2.49 -0.58 2.47
CA PRO A 31 -1.75 -1.06 3.63
C PRO A 31 -1.37 0.07 4.59
N TYR A 32 -1.56 -0.14 5.90
CA TYR A 32 -1.40 0.92 6.91
C TYR A 32 -0.09 0.88 7.71
N ASN A 33 0.80 -0.08 7.42
CA ASN A 33 2.10 -0.23 8.08
C ASN A 33 2.03 -0.31 9.62
N MET A 34 1.01 -1.02 10.11
CA MET A 34 0.57 -1.01 11.50
C MET A 34 1.41 -1.85 12.45
N ASN A 35 2.45 -2.53 11.98
CA ASN A 35 3.44 -3.24 12.79
C ASN A 35 4.74 -2.46 12.99
N LEU A 36 4.96 -1.33 12.31
CA LEU A 36 6.11 -0.46 12.59
C LEU A 36 5.87 0.32 13.90
N ARG A 37 6.87 0.39 14.79
CA ARG A 37 6.82 1.12 16.07
C ARG A 37 8.05 2.00 16.22
N ILE A 38 7.92 3.07 16.99
CA ILE A 38 9.07 3.89 17.38
C ILE A 38 9.54 3.43 18.76
N ARG A 39 10.82 3.04 18.87
CA ARG A 39 11.50 2.78 20.14
C ARG A 39 12.82 3.54 20.12
N ASN A 40 13.12 4.30 21.18
CA ASN A 40 14.35 5.11 21.28
C ASN A 40 14.60 6.01 20.05
N GLY A 41 13.54 6.59 19.48
CA GLY A 41 13.64 7.47 18.31
C GLY A 41 13.88 6.78 16.97
N GLN A 42 13.87 5.45 16.93
CA GLN A 42 14.06 4.67 15.70
C GLN A 42 12.83 3.79 15.41
N TYR A 43 12.52 3.65 14.13
CA TYR A 43 11.51 2.70 13.68
C TYR A 43 12.04 1.26 13.80
N CYS A 44 11.23 0.40 14.41
CA CYS A 44 11.51 -1.02 14.55
C CYS A 44 10.21 -1.82 14.34
N SER A 45 10.31 -3.03 13.81
CA SER A 45 9.17 -3.94 13.76
C SER A 45 8.69 -4.27 15.18
N ARG A 46 7.36 -4.36 15.35
CA ARG A 46 6.74 -4.85 16.58
C ARG A 46 7.02 -6.33 16.80
N GLN A 47 7.23 -7.11 15.74
CA GLN A 47 7.41 -8.56 15.80
C GLN A 47 8.90 -8.91 15.73
N ILE A 48 9.32 -9.86 16.58
CA ILE A 48 10.69 -10.39 16.61
C ILE A 48 10.87 -11.55 15.60
N VAL A 49 9.75 -12.16 15.18
CA VAL A 49 9.69 -13.27 14.22
C VAL A 49 9.36 -12.75 12.82
N LYS A 50 9.56 -13.62 11.80
CA LYS A 50 9.18 -13.32 10.41
C LYS A 50 7.76 -12.79 10.39
N GLU A 51 7.59 -11.62 9.78
CA GLU A 51 6.31 -10.95 9.83
C GLU A 51 5.28 -11.71 9.00
N PHE A 52 4.13 -11.95 9.62
CA PHE A 52 2.94 -12.41 8.95
C PHE A 52 1.88 -11.36 9.22
N SER A 53 1.49 -10.64 8.17
CA SER A 53 0.33 -9.76 8.27
C SER A 53 -0.92 -10.63 8.46
N THR A 54 -1.66 -10.40 9.55
CA THR A 54 -2.99 -11.02 9.72
C THR A 54 -4.05 -10.30 8.89
N LYS A 55 -3.69 -9.18 8.26
CA LYS A 55 -4.61 -8.29 7.55
C LYS A 55 -4.47 -8.36 6.03
N TYR A 56 -3.25 -8.61 5.55
CA TYR A 56 -2.90 -8.56 4.15
C TYR A 56 -2.20 -9.85 3.75
N ASP A 57 -2.57 -10.41 2.60
CA ASP A 57 -1.85 -11.52 2.01
C ASP A 57 -0.73 -10.98 1.11
N GLY A 58 0.50 -11.49 1.29
CA GLY A 58 1.67 -11.09 0.49
C GLY A 58 2.15 -9.64 0.65
N PHE A 59 1.71 -8.92 1.69
CA PHE A 59 2.16 -7.55 1.97
C PHE A 59 2.56 -7.39 3.43
N ASP A 60 3.81 -6.97 3.67
CA ASP A 60 4.35 -6.75 5.00
C ASP A 60 3.75 -5.48 5.62
N ASP A 61 3.35 -5.56 6.89
CA ASP A 61 2.71 -4.46 7.62
C ASP A 61 3.74 -3.67 8.45
N ASN A 62 5.04 -3.80 8.14
CA ASN A 62 6.17 -3.13 8.78
C ASN A 62 7.22 -2.56 7.82
N LEU A 63 6.85 -2.27 6.56
CA LEU A 63 7.74 -1.66 5.59
C LEU A 63 8.60 -0.54 6.23
N PRO A 64 9.90 -0.46 5.89
CA PRO A 64 10.73 0.68 6.28
C PRO A 64 10.01 1.99 5.97
N ILE A 65 10.08 2.95 6.90
CA ILE A 65 9.24 4.16 6.81
C ILE A 65 9.45 4.93 5.50
N ASP A 66 10.68 4.96 4.99
CA ASP A 66 11.03 5.63 3.74
C ASP A 66 10.42 4.92 2.52
N GLU A 67 10.38 3.58 2.52
CA GLU A 67 9.72 2.78 1.48
C GLU A 67 8.20 2.96 1.53
N TYR A 68 7.63 3.00 2.74
CA TYR A 68 6.20 3.25 2.94
C TYR A 68 5.80 4.63 2.37
N TYR A 69 6.60 5.66 2.63
CA TYR A 69 6.39 7.00 2.06
C TYR A 69 6.59 7.04 0.56
N ALA A 70 7.62 6.39 0.03
CA ALA A 70 7.87 6.31 -1.40
C ALA A 70 6.69 5.67 -2.14
N LEU A 71 6.12 4.58 -1.59
CA LEU A 71 4.94 3.91 -2.14
C LEU A 71 3.73 4.86 -2.20
N HIS A 72 3.43 5.57 -1.11
CA HIS A 72 2.29 6.50 -1.06
C HIS A 72 2.48 7.67 -2.03
N LEU A 73 3.71 8.19 -2.15
CA LEU A 73 4.03 9.25 -3.11
C LEU A 73 3.89 8.78 -4.57
N GLN A 74 4.13 7.51 -4.87
CA GLN A 74 3.92 6.96 -6.21
C GLN A 74 2.43 6.81 -6.56
N VAL A 75 1.58 6.53 -5.57
CA VAL A 75 0.13 6.35 -5.76
C VAL A 75 -0.60 7.69 -5.87
N LEU A 76 -0.13 8.71 -5.15
CA LEU A 76 -0.78 10.03 -5.09
C LEU A 76 -0.33 11.00 -6.18
N LYS A 77 0.73 10.68 -6.92
CA LYS A 77 1.23 11.47 -8.05
C LYS A 77 0.62 10.99 -9.35
#